data_AF-A0A318HTB9-F1
#
_entry.id   AF-A0A318HTB9-F1
#
_cell.length_a   1.000
_cell.length_b   1.000
_cell.length_c   1.000
_cell.angle_alpha   90.00
_cell.angle_beta   90.00
_cell.angle_gamma   90.00
#
_symmetry.space_group_name_H-M   'P 1'
#
loop_
_entity.id
_entity.type
_entity.pdbx_description
1 polymer ?
#
loop_
_entity_poly.entity_id
_entity_poly.type
_entity_poly.pdbx_seq_one_letter_code
_entity_poly.pdbx_strand_id
1 'polypeptide(L)'
;MTKQLFFLVALALLFSCSSSSDKTYEPTIASAIINSVYLSVQDEKGEVIGQDQLLKDARVQVRGCESRKPLHITSTAIGDVKFLSFSPDLPHREVMRFWDSKEGKRGTGYSEAELTIDGVTMKLRFHYDYAEALNAEKLLGGSSIILKAVECNGKKISVQDHTQFFIITMKKTANGYELRP
;
A
#
# COMPACT_ATOMS: atom_id res chain seq x y z
N MET A 1 -44.37 -8.48 -32.85
CA MET A 1 -43.10 -9.16 -32.50
C MET A 1 -41.90 -8.20 -32.45
N THR A 2 -42.08 -6.93 -32.06
CA THR A 2 -41.02 -5.89 -32.13
C THR A 2 -40.46 -5.45 -30.77
N LYS A 3 -41.10 -5.83 -29.65
CA LYS A 3 -40.61 -5.49 -28.30
C LYS A 3 -39.57 -6.46 -27.73
N GLN A 4 -39.53 -7.71 -28.20
CA GLN A 4 -38.56 -8.70 -27.72
C GLN A 4 -37.17 -8.54 -28.36
N LEU A 5 -37.08 -7.92 -29.53
CA LEU A 5 -35.81 -7.71 -30.23
C LEU A 5 -34.95 -6.62 -29.57
N PHE A 6 -35.56 -5.60 -28.97
CA PHE A 6 -34.84 -4.54 -28.26
C PHE A 6 -34.21 -4.99 -26.94
N PHE A 7 -34.80 -5.99 -26.27
CA PHE A 7 -34.26 -6.51 -25.00
C PHE A 7 -33.00 -7.35 -25.20
N LEU A 8 -32.89 -8.06 -26.34
CA LEU A 8 -31.72 -8.88 -26.67
C LEU A 8 -30.49 -8.04 -27.09
N VAL A 9 -30.70 -6.88 -27.71
CA VAL A 9 -29.61 -5.97 -28.10
C VAL A 9 -29.03 -5.23 -26.88
N ALA A 10 -29.86 -4.89 -25.89
CA ALA A 10 -29.38 -4.27 -24.65
C ALA A 10 -28.56 -5.24 -23.78
N LEU A 11 -28.87 -6.54 -23.80
CA LEU A 11 -28.14 -7.57 -23.06
C LEU A 11 -26.79 -7.92 -23.71
N ALA A 12 -26.67 -7.77 -25.04
CA ALA A 12 -25.43 -8.00 -25.77
C ALA A 12 -24.37 -6.91 -25.54
N LEU A 13 -24.78 -5.68 -25.16
CA LEU A 13 -23.87 -4.57 -24.90
C LEU A 13 -23.19 -4.64 -23.52
N LEU A 14 -23.71 -5.46 -22.59
CA LEU A 14 -23.12 -5.65 -21.25
C LEU A 14 -21.93 -6.64 -21.24
N PHE A 15 -21.64 -7.31 -22.38
CA PHE A 15 -20.47 -8.18 -22.55
C PHE A 15 -19.29 -7.49 -23.23
N SER A 16 -19.28 -6.15 -23.27
CA SER A 16 -18.05 -5.41 -23.51
C SER A 16 -17.19 -5.49 -22.23
N CYS A 17 -16.72 -6.70 -21.93
CA CYS A 17 -15.60 -6.93 -21.02
C CYS A 17 -14.48 -6.02 -21.51
N SER A 18 -14.29 -4.92 -20.80
CA SER A 18 -13.08 -4.11 -20.86
C SER A 18 -11.90 -5.08 -20.80
N SER A 19 -11.28 -5.34 -21.94
CA SER A 19 -9.94 -5.90 -22.00
C SER A 19 -9.00 -4.80 -21.51
N SER A 20 -9.07 -4.46 -20.23
CA SER A 20 -7.91 -3.91 -19.57
C SER A 20 -6.89 -5.02 -19.70
N SER A 21 -5.75 -4.73 -20.32
CA SER A 21 -4.62 -5.63 -20.32
C SER A 21 -4.37 -6.01 -18.86
N ASP A 22 -4.77 -7.23 -18.49
CA ASP A 22 -4.76 -7.69 -17.12
C ASP A 22 -3.30 -7.99 -16.79
N LYS A 23 -2.51 -6.94 -16.56
CA LYS A 23 -1.12 -7.08 -16.13
C LYS A 23 -1.18 -7.80 -14.78
N THR A 24 -0.75 -9.05 -14.78
CA THR A 24 -0.62 -9.85 -13.56
C THR A 24 0.29 -9.11 -12.59
N TYR A 25 -0.05 -9.12 -11.31
CA TYR A 25 0.78 -8.49 -10.30
C TYR A 25 2.09 -9.27 -10.13
N GLU A 26 3.16 -8.72 -10.70
CA GLU A 26 4.52 -9.25 -10.66
C GLU A 26 5.44 -8.28 -9.89
N PRO A 27 5.51 -8.40 -8.55
CA PRO A 27 6.37 -7.55 -7.75
C PRO A 27 7.85 -7.89 -7.95
N THR A 28 8.72 -6.94 -7.59
CA THR A 28 10.16 -7.20 -7.48
C THR A 28 10.40 -8.28 -6.42
N ILE A 29 10.96 -9.42 -6.84
CA ILE A 29 11.22 -10.55 -5.96
C ILE A 29 12.43 -10.22 -5.08
N ALA A 30 12.17 -10.11 -3.77
CA ALA A 30 13.18 -9.94 -2.73
C ALA A 30 12.59 -10.33 -1.37
N SER A 31 13.44 -10.58 -0.38
CA SER A 31 12.99 -10.71 1.01
C SER A 31 12.50 -9.35 1.51
N ALA A 32 11.20 -9.25 1.80
CA ALA A 32 10.62 -8.03 2.33
C ALA A 32 10.99 -7.88 3.82
N ILE A 33 11.62 -6.76 4.18
CA ILE A 33 12.03 -6.43 5.55
C ILE A 33 11.33 -5.11 5.93
N ILE A 34 10.68 -5.06 7.10
CA ILE A 34 9.88 -3.89 7.54
C ILE A 34 8.88 -3.51 6.44
N ASN A 35 8.02 -4.44 6.04
CA ASN A 35 7.04 -4.24 4.97
C ASN A 35 5.62 -4.06 5.50
N SER A 36 5.48 -3.72 6.78
CA SER A 36 4.19 -3.44 7.43
C SER A 36 4.12 -1.98 7.86
N VAL A 37 2.98 -1.37 7.61
CA VAL A 37 2.63 -0.01 8.00
C VAL A 37 1.68 -0.11 9.18
N TYR A 38 1.95 0.66 10.23
CA TYR A 38 1.12 0.76 11.43
C TYR A 38 0.42 2.11 11.43
N LEU A 39 -0.88 2.10 11.18
CA LEU A 39 -1.71 3.28 11.01
C LEU A 39 -2.47 3.60 12.31
N SER A 40 -2.30 4.82 12.79
CA SER A 40 -3.19 5.49 13.74
C SER A 40 -4.10 6.47 13.01
N VAL A 41 -5.37 6.57 13.44
CA VAL A 41 -6.33 7.53 12.89
C VAL A 41 -6.75 8.47 14.00
N GLN A 42 -6.67 9.77 13.75
CA GLN A 42 -7.07 10.80 14.69
C GLN A 42 -8.27 11.58 14.18
N ASP A 43 -9.13 12.02 15.09
CA ASP A 43 -10.20 12.96 14.79
C ASP A 43 -9.66 14.40 14.59
N GLU A 44 -10.57 15.36 14.41
CA GLU A 44 -10.21 16.77 14.19
C GLU A 44 -9.51 17.40 15.41
N LYS A 45 -9.83 16.92 16.62
CA LYS A 45 -9.20 17.37 17.87
C LYS A 45 -7.82 16.75 18.07
N GLY A 46 -7.52 15.66 17.38
CA GLY A 46 -6.27 14.91 17.52
C GLY A 46 -6.39 13.67 18.40
N GLU A 47 -7.62 13.33 18.82
CA GLU A 47 -7.88 12.15 19.63
C GLU A 47 -7.82 10.89 18.76
N VAL A 48 -7.15 9.85 19.26
CA VAL A 48 -7.01 8.58 18.54
C VAL A 48 -8.34 7.85 18.53
N ILE A 49 -8.81 7.48 17.34
CA ILE A 49 -10.01 6.67 17.14
C ILE A 49 -9.63 5.20 17.31
N GLY A 50 -10.42 4.45 18.10
CA GLY A 50 -10.15 3.04 18.40
C GLY A 50 -10.10 2.15 17.17
N GLN A 51 -9.00 1.40 17.02
CA GLN A 51 -8.68 0.56 15.85
C GLN A 51 -9.69 -0.57 15.65
N ASP A 52 -10.10 -1.23 16.73
CA ASP A 52 -11.09 -2.31 16.68
C ASP A 52 -12.45 -1.78 16.21
N GLN A 53 -12.82 -0.56 16.60
CA GLN A 53 -14.06 0.10 16.18
C GLN A 53 -14.00 0.50 14.69
N LEU A 54 -12.87 1.05 14.23
CA LEU A 54 -12.67 1.37 12.81
C LEU A 54 -12.82 0.15 11.89
N LEU A 55 -12.33 -1.02 12.32
CA LEU A 55 -12.49 -2.28 11.59
C LEU A 55 -13.93 -2.80 11.66
N LYS A 56 -14.53 -2.83 12.85
CA LYS A 56 -15.90 -3.30 13.05
C LYS A 56 -16.92 -2.53 12.21
N ASP A 57 -16.72 -1.23 12.07
CA ASP A 57 -17.59 -0.34 11.31
C ASP A 57 -17.22 -0.24 9.82
N ALA A 58 -16.20 -0.99 9.35
CA ALA A 58 -15.66 -0.93 7.99
C ALA A 58 -15.27 0.49 7.53
N ARG A 59 -14.85 1.34 8.48
CA ARG A 59 -14.53 2.76 8.25
C ARG A 59 -13.18 2.95 7.60
N VAL A 60 -12.30 1.96 7.65
CA VAL A 60 -10.97 1.97 7.01
C VAL A 60 -10.86 0.84 6.02
N GLN A 61 -10.42 1.17 4.80
CA GLN A 61 -10.13 0.20 3.74
C GLN A 61 -8.82 0.60 3.05
N VAL A 62 -8.05 -0.40 2.65
CA VAL A 62 -6.82 -0.20 1.88
C VAL A 62 -6.89 -1.09 0.65
N ARG A 63 -6.59 -0.53 -0.51
CA ARG A 63 -6.51 -1.25 -1.78
C ARG A 63 -5.15 -1.02 -2.42
N GLY A 64 -4.45 -2.10 -2.75
CA GLY A 64 -3.19 -2.04 -3.47
C GLY A 64 -3.43 -1.69 -4.93
N CYS A 65 -2.67 -0.72 -5.46
CA CYS A 65 -2.83 -0.27 -6.84
C CYS A 65 -2.21 -1.27 -7.82
N GLU A 66 -1.08 -1.87 -7.46
CA GLU A 66 -0.32 -2.83 -8.26
C GLU A 66 -1.03 -4.19 -8.29
N SER A 67 -1.41 -4.70 -7.12
CA SER A 67 -2.16 -5.95 -6.99
C SER A 67 -3.62 -5.82 -7.43
N ARG A 68 -4.14 -4.59 -7.47
CA ARG A 68 -5.54 -4.24 -7.76
C ARG A 68 -6.54 -4.90 -6.79
N LYS A 69 -6.08 -5.27 -5.60
CA LYS A 69 -6.85 -6.03 -4.59
C LYS A 69 -6.97 -5.25 -3.28
N PRO A 70 -8.03 -5.52 -2.48
CA PRO A 70 -8.06 -5.10 -1.08
C PRO A 70 -6.85 -5.70 -0.34
N LEU A 71 -6.16 -4.87 0.43
CA LEU A 71 -5.09 -5.31 1.32
C LEU A 71 -5.70 -5.72 2.67
N HIS A 72 -5.20 -6.79 3.25
CA HIS A 72 -5.66 -7.25 4.55
C HIS A 72 -5.21 -6.28 5.64
N ILE A 73 -6.15 -5.87 6.48
CA ILE A 73 -5.92 -4.96 7.61
C ILE A 73 -6.23 -5.72 8.90
N THR A 74 -5.31 -5.66 9.87
CA THR A 74 -5.49 -6.23 11.20
C THR A 74 -5.35 -5.18 12.29
N SER A 75 -5.87 -5.45 13.48
CA SER A 75 -5.55 -4.69 14.69
C SER A 75 -4.34 -5.32 15.35
N THR A 76 -3.23 -4.59 15.47
CA THR A 76 -1.97 -5.08 16.05
C THR A 76 -1.53 -4.19 17.20
N ALA A 77 -1.17 -4.79 18.33
CA ALA A 77 -0.62 -4.07 19.48
C ALA A 77 0.92 -3.96 19.37
N ILE A 78 1.45 -2.77 19.63
CA ILE A 78 2.88 -2.51 19.86
C ILE A 78 2.98 -1.90 21.25
N GLY A 79 3.49 -2.67 22.22
CA GLY A 79 3.35 -2.33 23.64
C GLY A 79 1.88 -2.20 24.02
N ASP A 80 1.52 -1.09 24.67
CA ASP A 80 0.15 -0.82 25.11
C ASP A 80 -0.72 -0.10 24.05
N VAL A 81 -0.14 0.21 22.88
CA VAL A 81 -0.83 0.96 21.83
C VAL A 81 -1.27 0.03 20.70
N LYS A 82 -2.53 0.15 20.27
CA LYS A 82 -3.05 -0.58 19.11
C LYS A 82 -2.96 0.27 17.84
N PHE A 83 -2.65 -0.38 16.74
CA PHE A 83 -2.58 0.18 15.39
C PHE A 83 -3.36 -0.68 14.41
N LEU A 84 -3.87 -0.07 13.35
CA LEU A 84 -4.23 -0.82 12.16
C LEU A 84 -2.94 -1.21 11.44
N SER A 85 -2.78 -2.47 11.06
CA SER A 85 -1.58 -2.96 10.39
C SER A 85 -1.93 -3.53 9.03
N PHE A 86 -1.16 -3.18 8.01
CA PHE A 86 -1.26 -3.75 6.66
C PHE A 86 0.10 -3.73 5.96
N SER A 87 0.27 -4.59 4.97
CA SER A 87 1.46 -4.61 4.11
C SER A 87 1.10 -4.05 2.74
N PRO A 88 1.66 -2.90 2.32
CA PRO A 88 1.49 -2.38 0.97
C PRO A 88 2.08 -3.33 -0.08
N ASP A 89 1.61 -3.20 -1.32
CA ASP A 89 2.19 -3.90 -2.47
C ASP A 89 3.68 -3.58 -2.58
N LEU A 90 4.47 -4.52 -3.11
CA LEU A 90 5.86 -4.28 -3.46
C LEU A 90 5.94 -3.64 -4.85
N PRO A 91 6.98 -2.83 -5.13
CA PRO A 91 7.14 -2.17 -6.41
C PRO A 91 7.29 -3.19 -7.54
N HIS A 92 6.59 -2.93 -8.65
CA HIS A 92 6.86 -3.61 -9.90
C HIS A 92 8.29 -3.36 -10.38
N ARG A 93 8.88 -4.33 -11.08
CA ARG A 93 10.23 -4.19 -11.64
C ARG A 93 10.35 -3.00 -12.60
N GLU A 94 9.28 -2.65 -13.32
CA GLU A 94 9.24 -1.53 -14.26
C GLU A 94 9.48 -0.16 -13.60
N VAL A 95 9.09 0.01 -12.33
CA VAL A 95 9.24 1.26 -11.58
C VAL A 95 10.49 1.28 -10.68
N MET A 96 11.24 0.17 -10.67
CA MET A 96 12.51 0.08 -9.98
C MET A 96 13.64 0.69 -10.81
N ARG A 97 14.52 1.43 -10.15
CA ARG A 97 15.79 1.93 -10.69
C ARG A 97 16.92 1.21 -9.99
N PHE A 98 17.67 0.40 -10.72
CA PHE A 98 18.78 -0.38 -10.18
C PHE A 98 20.13 0.22 -10.57
N TRP A 99 21.13 0.01 -9.72
CA TRP A 99 22.53 0.34 -10.00
C TRP A 99 23.47 -0.64 -9.30
N ASP A 100 24.67 -0.79 -9.86
CA ASP A 100 25.71 -1.62 -9.27
C ASP A 100 26.48 -0.87 -8.17
N SER A 101 26.96 -1.61 -7.18
CA SER A 101 27.79 -1.12 -6.08
C SER A 101 28.89 -2.13 -5.76
N LYS A 102 29.88 -1.72 -4.96
CA LYS A 102 30.95 -2.62 -4.51
C LYS A 102 30.45 -3.79 -3.64
N GLU A 103 29.25 -3.66 -3.08
CA GLU A 103 28.65 -4.64 -2.16
C GLU A 103 27.62 -5.54 -2.86
N GLY A 104 27.42 -5.34 -4.18
CA GLY A 104 26.40 -6.01 -4.98
C GLY A 104 25.49 -4.98 -5.66
N LYS A 105 24.23 -5.32 -5.88
CA LYS A 105 23.28 -4.46 -6.60
C LYS A 105 22.37 -3.71 -5.63
N ARG A 106 22.05 -2.47 -5.98
CA ARG A 106 21.16 -1.59 -5.23
C ARG A 106 20.00 -1.16 -6.11
N GLY A 107 18.91 -0.73 -5.48
CA GLY A 107 17.78 -0.20 -6.22
C GLY A 107 16.87 0.67 -5.36
N THR A 108 16.07 1.50 -6.02
CA THR A 108 14.96 2.23 -5.41
C THR A 108 13.72 2.10 -6.27
N GLY A 109 12.55 2.11 -5.65
CA GLY A 109 11.28 2.13 -6.37
C GLY A 109 10.12 2.51 -5.46
N TYR A 110 8.92 2.38 -5.98
CA TYR A 110 7.70 2.70 -5.22
C TYR A 110 6.52 1.81 -5.61
N SER A 111 5.57 1.69 -4.69
CA SER A 111 4.23 1.17 -4.95
C SER A 111 3.19 2.18 -4.46
N GLU A 112 1.92 1.96 -4.79
CA GLU A 112 0.83 2.86 -4.45
C GLU A 112 -0.35 2.09 -3.83
N ALA A 113 -1.05 2.73 -2.90
CA ALA A 113 -2.30 2.21 -2.39
C ALA A 113 -3.34 3.32 -2.26
N GLU A 114 -4.60 2.94 -2.33
CA GLU A 114 -5.74 3.78 -1.99
C GLU A 114 -6.13 3.49 -0.54
N LEU A 115 -5.95 4.46 0.35
CA LEU A 115 -6.43 4.44 1.73
C LEU A 115 -7.75 5.20 1.79
N THR A 116 -8.82 4.51 2.18
CA THR A 116 -10.13 5.11 2.41
C THR A 116 -10.43 5.14 3.90
N ILE A 117 -10.75 6.32 4.44
CA ILE A 117 -11.19 6.52 5.83
C ILE A 117 -12.49 7.33 5.82
N ASP A 118 -13.56 6.83 6.43
CA ASP A 118 -14.87 7.50 6.48
C ASP A 118 -15.39 7.92 5.09
N GLY A 119 -15.11 7.11 4.06
CA GLY A 119 -15.48 7.40 2.66
C GLY A 119 -14.56 8.38 1.93
N VAL A 120 -13.55 8.96 2.59
CA VAL A 120 -12.54 9.80 1.95
C VAL A 120 -11.37 8.95 1.49
N THR A 121 -11.14 8.89 0.18
CA THR A 121 -10.04 8.14 -0.42
C THR A 121 -8.82 9.03 -0.69
N MET A 122 -7.64 8.54 -0.30
CA MET A 122 -6.36 9.19 -0.53
C MET A 122 -5.39 8.21 -1.16
N LYS A 123 -4.51 8.73 -2.02
CA LYS A 123 -3.45 7.95 -2.64
C LYS A 123 -2.19 8.04 -1.78
N LEU A 124 -1.74 6.89 -1.30
CA LEU A 124 -0.45 6.72 -0.63
C LEU A 124 0.56 6.20 -1.62
N ARG A 125 1.79 6.73 -1.57
CA ARG A 125 2.95 6.18 -2.30
C ARG A 125 3.97 5.67 -1.29
N PHE A 126 4.30 4.39 -1.38
CA PHE A 126 5.30 3.73 -0.53
C PHE A 126 6.61 3.63 -1.28
N HIS A 127 7.71 4.08 -0.67
CA HIS A 127 9.03 4.08 -1.28
C HIS A 127 9.91 2.98 -0.69
N TYR A 128 10.63 2.28 -1.54
CA TYR A 128 11.43 1.12 -1.15
C TYR A 128 12.88 1.27 -1.58
N ASP A 129 13.76 0.79 -0.71
CA ASP A 129 15.15 0.48 -1.06
C ASP A 129 15.28 -1.02 -1.31
N TYR A 130 16.07 -1.36 -2.32
CA TYR A 130 16.42 -2.72 -2.69
C TYR A 130 17.93 -2.93 -2.54
N ALA A 131 18.29 -4.10 -2.05
CA ALA A 131 19.66 -4.52 -1.85
C ALA A 131 19.81 -5.96 -2.31
N GLU A 132 20.87 -6.27 -3.04
CA GLU A 132 21.25 -7.63 -3.43
C GLU A 132 22.74 -7.78 -3.22
N ALA A 133 23.14 -8.80 -2.45
CA ALA A 133 24.53 -9.06 -2.13
C ALA A 133 25.32 -9.59 -3.34
N LEU A 134 26.65 -9.49 -3.30
CA LEU A 134 27.51 -10.21 -4.23
C LEU A 134 27.26 -11.73 -4.11
N ASN A 135 27.01 -12.41 -5.23
CA ASN A 135 26.62 -13.82 -5.32
C ASN A 135 25.26 -14.13 -4.62
N ALA A 136 24.30 -13.21 -4.67
CA ALA A 136 22.98 -13.39 -4.07
C ALA A 136 22.28 -14.69 -4.49
N GLU A 137 22.55 -15.21 -5.68
CA GLU A 137 22.00 -16.48 -6.17
C GLU A 137 22.43 -17.70 -5.33
N LYS A 138 23.49 -17.57 -4.53
CA LYS A 138 23.99 -18.62 -3.63
C LYS A 138 23.51 -18.45 -2.19
N LEU A 139 22.77 -17.38 -1.91
CA LEU A 139 22.35 -17.00 -0.55
C LEU A 139 20.83 -17.11 -0.43
N LEU A 140 20.35 -17.80 0.63
CA LEU A 140 18.95 -17.69 1.02
C LEU A 140 18.70 -16.26 1.52
N GLY A 141 17.82 -15.53 0.83
CA GLY A 141 17.59 -14.11 1.12
C GLY A 141 18.73 -13.19 0.66
N GLY A 142 19.47 -13.57 -0.40
CA GLY A 142 20.54 -12.76 -0.98
C GLY A 142 20.12 -11.37 -1.48
N SER A 143 18.81 -11.13 -1.59
CA SER A 143 18.23 -9.82 -1.89
C SER A 143 17.16 -9.43 -0.86
N SER A 144 17.11 -8.17 -0.49
CA SER A 144 16.09 -7.57 0.36
C SER A 144 15.43 -6.35 -0.27
N ILE A 145 14.20 -6.09 0.15
CA ILE A 145 13.46 -4.87 -0.15
C ILE A 145 12.85 -4.31 1.13
N ILE A 146 13.05 -3.01 1.36
CA ILE A 146 12.75 -2.37 2.65
C ILE A 146 11.89 -1.15 2.39
N LEU A 147 10.77 -1.03 3.11
CA LEU A 147 9.98 0.20 3.10
C LEU A 147 10.78 1.31 3.78
N LYS A 148 10.88 2.47 3.13
CA LYS A 148 11.68 3.61 3.60
C LYS A 148 10.87 4.84 3.88
N ALA A 149 9.77 5.03 3.17
CA ALA A 149 8.92 6.19 3.36
C ALA A 149 7.51 5.95 2.82
N VAL A 150 6.57 6.76 3.30
CA VAL A 150 5.26 6.95 2.68
C VAL A 150 5.10 8.42 2.31
N GLU A 151 4.46 8.68 1.18
CA GLU A 151 4.08 10.00 0.72
C GLU A 151 2.55 10.05 0.52
N CYS A 152 1.94 11.15 0.94
CA CYS A 152 0.53 11.44 0.74
C CYS A 152 0.35 12.96 0.55
N ASN A 153 -0.32 13.38 -0.51
CA ASN A 153 -0.60 14.81 -0.80
C ASN A 153 0.64 15.72 -0.69
N GLY A 154 1.79 15.27 -1.22
CA GLY A 154 3.06 16.00 -1.22
C GLY A 154 3.80 16.01 0.13
N LYS A 155 3.25 15.40 1.18
CA LYS A 155 3.92 15.21 2.46
C LYS A 155 4.54 13.82 2.52
N LYS A 156 5.83 13.76 2.85
CA LYS A 156 6.59 12.51 2.93
C LYS A 156 7.09 12.27 4.35
N ILE A 157 6.93 11.05 4.84
CA ILE A 157 7.44 10.59 6.13
C ILE A 157 8.34 9.41 5.87
N SER A 158 9.58 9.51 6.36
CA SER A 158 10.56 8.42 6.30
C SER A 158 10.49 7.57 7.56
N VAL A 159 10.79 6.28 7.43
CA VAL A 159 11.09 5.40 8.55
C VAL A 159 12.23 6.01 9.34
N GLN A 160 12.04 6.18 10.65
CA GLN A 160 13.11 6.66 11.52
C GLN A 160 14.18 5.60 11.66
N ASP A 161 15.45 6.02 11.61
CA ASP A 161 16.58 5.12 11.81
C ASP A 161 16.44 4.41 13.18
N HIS A 162 16.73 3.11 13.21
CA HIS A 162 16.63 2.23 14.40
C HIS A 162 15.22 1.86 14.87
N THR A 163 14.16 2.19 14.14
CA THR A 163 12.81 1.70 14.45
C THR A 163 12.49 0.39 13.71
N GLN A 164 11.88 -0.56 14.42
CA GLN A 164 11.40 -1.83 13.85
C GLN A 164 10.01 -1.70 13.19
N PHE A 165 9.29 -0.61 13.49
CA PHE A 165 7.90 -0.41 13.09
C PHE A 165 7.76 0.90 12.32
N PHE A 166 7.15 0.84 11.15
CA PHE A 166 6.84 2.04 10.40
C PHE A 166 5.44 2.55 10.75
N ILE A 167 5.40 3.48 11.69
CA ILE A 167 4.16 4.07 12.22
C ILE A 167 3.83 5.34 11.44
N ILE A 168 2.56 5.51 11.08
CA ILE A 168 2.02 6.71 10.46
C ILE A 168 0.70 7.09 11.13
N THR A 169 0.39 8.38 11.14
CA THR A 169 -0.89 8.89 11.66
C THR A 169 -1.65 9.62 10.55
N MET A 170 -2.94 9.32 10.40
CA MET A 170 -3.86 10.09 9.55
C MET A 170 -4.79 10.90 10.43
N LYS A 171 -4.61 12.23 10.47
CA LYS A 171 -5.48 13.13 11.25
C LYS A 171 -6.58 13.70 10.36
N LYS A 172 -7.82 13.62 10.82
CA LYS A 172 -8.96 14.27 10.17
C LYS A 172 -8.81 15.80 10.19
N THR A 173 -9.16 16.41 9.07
CA THR A 173 -9.17 17.85 8.82
C THR A 173 -10.47 18.23 8.12
N ALA A 174 -10.75 19.52 7.98
CA ALA A 174 -11.93 20.00 7.25
C ALA A 174 -11.98 19.50 5.79
N ASN A 175 -10.83 19.17 5.19
CA ASN A 175 -10.70 18.79 3.78
C ASN A 175 -10.39 17.28 3.57
N GLY A 176 -10.56 16.44 4.59
CA GLY A 176 -10.23 15.01 4.53
C GLY A 176 -9.22 14.62 5.61
N TYR A 177 -8.16 13.90 5.26
CA TYR A 177 -7.13 13.50 6.22
C TYR A 177 -5.73 13.97 5.81
N GLU A 178 -4.93 14.29 6.81
CA GLU A 178 -3.54 14.70 6.66
C GLU A 178 -2.62 13.64 7.26
N LEU A 179 -1.59 13.25 6.50
CA LEU A 179 -0.54 12.36 6.95
C LEU A 179 0.35 13.05 8.00
N ARG A 180 0.71 12.36 9.08
CA ARG A 180 1.56 12.84 10.18
C ARG A 180 2.53 11.75 10.65
N PRO A 181 3.73 12.15 11.13
CA PRO A 181 4.67 11.21 11.75
C PRO A 181 4.06 10.55 12.98
#